data_AF-C5H4Y3-F1
#
_entry.id   AF-C5H4Y3-F1
#
_cell.length_a   1.000
_cell.length_b   1.000
_cell.length_c   1.000
_cell.angle_alpha   90.00
_cell.angle_beta   90.00
_cell.angle_gamma   90.00
#
_symmetry.space_group_name_H-M   'P 1'
#
loop_
_entity.id
_entity.type
_entity.pdbx_description
1 polymer ?
#
loop_
_entity_poly.entity_id
_entity_poly.type
_entity_poly.pdbx_seq_one_letter_code
_entity_poly.pdbx_strand_id
1 'polypeptide(L)'
;MNMNMFEQFSSPELLMIPTAPLSMLIPVLLIHNKPKLLGNRTTIAITMFLKIILLNMTNQLTKDGQKWCRILLSLMIMILLSNLLGLLPYTFTPTSQLSMNMAMAIPLWLATVITGMTKKPTTTLAHMLPEGSPTPLIPFMIVIETISLLMRPMALGVRLTANITAGHLLMTMISSAALNFISTSIALSALTSILLFLLTLLELAVACIQAYVFVLLIILYLQENT
;
A
#
# COMPACT_ATOMS: atom_id res chain seq x y z
N MET A 1 22.52 15.24 -21.28
CA MET A 1 21.81 15.94 -20.19
C MET A 1 21.64 14.94 -19.08
N ASN A 2 22.12 15.22 -17.85
CA ASN A 2 21.71 14.41 -16.69
C ASN A 2 20.20 14.64 -16.53
N MET A 3 19.39 13.76 -17.09
CA MET A 3 17.97 13.74 -16.78
C MET A 3 17.88 13.44 -15.29
N ASN A 4 17.40 14.41 -14.51
CA ASN A 4 17.15 14.18 -13.10
C ASN A 4 15.97 13.21 -12.98
N MET A 5 16.27 11.92 -12.99
CA MET A 5 15.27 10.83 -12.88
C MET A 5 14.47 10.93 -11.57
N PHE A 6 14.99 11.66 -10.59
CA PHE A 6 14.35 11.91 -9.30
C PHE A 6 13.40 13.12 -9.29
N GLU A 7 13.39 13.96 -10.33
CA GLU A 7 12.45 15.10 -10.39
C GLU A 7 10.99 14.63 -10.33
N GLN A 8 10.67 13.46 -10.88
CA GLN A 8 9.32 12.89 -10.81
C GLN A 8 8.84 12.63 -9.37
N PHE A 9 9.76 12.38 -8.43
CA PHE A 9 9.40 12.17 -7.02
C PHE A 9 9.36 13.47 -6.21
N SER A 10 9.88 14.58 -6.75
CA SER A 10 9.76 15.87 -6.09
C SER A 10 8.30 16.31 -6.07
N SER A 11 7.84 16.78 -4.91
CA SER A 11 6.46 17.27 -4.78
C SER A 11 6.28 18.48 -5.69
N PRO A 12 5.30 18.48 -6.62
CA PRO A 12 5.06 19.64 -7.44
C PRO A 12 4.56 20.79 -6.56
N GLU A 13 5.19 21.94 -6.66
CA GLU A 13 4.73 23.17 -6.05
C GLU A 13 4.10 24.03 -7.14
N LEU A 14 2.79 24.29 -7.03
CA LEU A 14 2.12 25.29 -7.86
C LEU A 14 2.03 26.57 -7.03
N LEU A 15 2.69 27.64 -7.46
CA LEU A 15 2.58 28.96 -6.82
C LEU A 15 2.88 28.90 -5.30
N MET A 16 3.95 28.17 -4.92
CA MET A 16 4.38 27.94 -3.53
C MET A 16 3.41 27.12 -2.66
N ILE A 17 2.36 26.53 -3.24
CA ILE A 17 1.46 25.61 -2.54
C ILE A 17 1.81 24.17 -2.96
N PRO A 18 2.07 23.24 -2.01
CA PRO A 18 2.33 21.85 -2.36
C PRO A 18 1.05 21.22 -2.93
N THR A 19 1.12 20.61 -4.12
CA THR A 19 -0.05 19.97 -4.75
C THR A 19 -0.32 18.55 -4.24
N ALA A 20 0.53 18.04 -3.34
CA ALA A 20 0.39 16.71 -2.74
C ALA A 20 -1.00 16.44 -2.12
N PRO A 21 -1.63 17.37 -1.35
CA PRO A 21 -2.96 17.14 -0.79
C PRO A 21 -4.04 17.02 -1.87
N LEU A 22 -3.91 17.78 -2.97
CA LEU A 22 -4.83 17.71 -4.09
C LEU A 22 -4.74 16.33 -4.76
N SER A 23 -3.53 15.80 -4.95
CA SER A 23 -3.33 14.46 -5.53
C SER A 23 -3.97 13.35 -4.69
N MET A 24 -4.02 13.50 -3.36
CA MET A 24 -4.66 12.54 -2.46
C MET A 24 -6.19 12.53 -2.58
N LEU A 25 -6.80 13.65 -2.95
CA LEU A 25 -8.25 13.74 -3.10
C LEU A 25 -8.75 13.15 -4.43
N ILE A 26 -7.89 13.04 -5.45
CA ILE A 26 -8.25 12.51 -6.76
C ILE A 26 -8.81 11.08 -6.70
N PRO A 27 -8.18 10.11 -5.99
CA PRO A 27 -8.75 8.78 -5.79
C PRO A 27 -10.19 8.77 -5.26
N VAL A 28 -10.53 9.70 -4.36
CA VAL A 28 -11.86 9.77 -3.75
C VAL A 28 -12.89 10.23 -4.78
N LEU A 29 -12.54 11.16 -5.67
CA LEU A 29 -13.44 11.67 -6.71
C LEU A 29 -13.79 10.62 -7.77
N LEU A 30 -12.93 9.62 -7.99
CA LEU A 30 -13.22 8.53 -8.94
C LEU A 30 -14.38 7.64 -8.48
N ILE A 31 -14.66 7.59 -7.17
CA ILE A 31 -15.75 6.78 -6.61
C ILE A 31 -17.02 7.62 -6.64
N HIS A 32 -17.71 7.63 -7.76
CA HIS A 32 -19.03 8.25 -7.86
C HIS A 32 -20.11 7.30 -7.32
N ASN A 33 -20.91 7.74 -6.35
CA ASN A 33 -22.11 7.02 -5.93
C ASN A 33 -23.37 7.82 -6.27
N LYS A 34 -24.31 7.20 -7.00
CA LYS A 34 -25.64 7.78 -7.23
C LYS A 34 -26.62 7.20 -6.21
N PRO A 35 -27.39 8.03 -5.50
CA PRO A 35 -28.31 7.56 -4.44
C PRO A 35 -29.58 6.88 -4.97
N LYS A 36 -29.61 6.41 -6.23
CA LYS A 36 -30.77 5.73 -6.83
C LYS A 36 -30.62 4.22 -6.69
N LEU A 37 -31.75 3.52 -6.48
CA LEU A 37 -31.80 2.06 -6.34
C LEU A 37 -31.21 1.33 -7.57
N LEU A 38 -31.54 1.81 -8.78
CA LEU A 38 -30.80 1.48 -10.00
C LEU A 38 -29.65 2.48 -10.17
N GLY A 39 -28.46 2.06 -9.78
CA GLY A 39 -27.22 2.79 -10.03
C GLY A 39 -26.79 2.77 -11.50
N ASN A 40 -25.71 3.49 -11.82
CA ASN A 40 -25.02 3.39 -13.11
C ASN A 40 -24.26 2.05 -13.23
N ARG A 41 -23.89 1.64 -14.45
CA ARG A 41 -23.02 0.46 -14.68
C ARG A 41 -21.73 0.51 -13.86
N THR A 42 -21.10 1.69 -13.76
CA THR A 42 -19.89 1.91 -12.95
C THR A 42 -20.14 1.73 -11.46
N THR A 43 -21.25 2.25 -10.93
CA THR A 43 -21.59 2.08 -9.51
C THR A 43 -21.93 0.64 -9.17
N ILE A 44 -22.55 -0.12 -10.10
CA ILE A 44 -22.82 -1.55 -9.91
C ILE A 44 -21.49 -2.33 -9.86
N ALA A 45 -20.56 -2.07 -10.79
CA ALA A 45 -19.26 -2.73 -10.79
C ALA A 45 -18.47 -2.45 -9.50
N ILE A 46 -18.42 -1.18 -9.07
CA ILE A 46 -17.76 -0.78 -7.82
C ILE A 46 -18.43 -1.46 -6.62
N THR A 47 -19.76 -1.42 -6.51
CA THR A 47 -20.47 -2.05 -5.37
C THR A 47 -20.31 -3.58 -5.33
N MET A 48 -20.27 -4.26 -6.49
CA MET A 48 -19.96 -5.69 -6.55
C MET A 48 -18.52 -5.97 -6.10
N PHE A 49 -17.54 -5.20 -6.58
CA PHE A 49 -16.15 -5.33 -6.16
C PHE A 49 -15.98 -5.14 -4.65
N LEU A 50 -16.58 -4.08 -4.10
CA LEU A 50 -16.57 -3.80 -2.66
C LEU A 50 -17.23 -4.93 -1.85
N LYS A 51 -18.33 -5.51 -2.35
CA LYS A 51 -19.01 -6.62 -1.68
C LYS A 51 -18.12 -7.86 -1.61
N ILE A 52 -17.41 -8.21 -2.67
CA ILE A 52 -16.50 -9.37 -2.71
C ILE A 52 -15.38 -9.18 -1.70
N ILE A 53 -14.75 -8.00 -1.67
CA ILE A 53 -13.69 -7.69 -0.71
C ILE A 53 -14.20 -7.76 0.72
N LEU A 54 -15.34 -7.12 0.99
CA LEU A 54 -15.93 -7.11 2.32
C LEU A 54 -16.22 -8.52 2.81
N LEU A 55 -16.76 -9.38 1.95
CA LEU A 55 -17.06 -10.78 2.29
C LEU A 55 -15.79 -11.55 2.66
N ASN A 56 -14.72 -11.39 1.86
CA ASN A 56 -13.42 -12.02 2.14
C ASN A 56 -12.83 -11.54 3.47
N MET A 57 -12.92 -10.24 3.77
CA MET A 57 -12.50 -9.69 5.05
C MET A 57 -13.33 -10.27 6.19
N THR A 58 -14.65 -10.21 6.12
CA THR A 58 -15.52 -10.66 7.22
C THR A 58 -15.37 -12.15 7.55
N ASN A 59 -14.93 -12.97 6.59
CA ASN A 59 -14.65 -14.38 6.81
C ASN A 59 -13.36 -14.61 7.62
N GLN A 60 -12.39 -13.69 7.54
CA GLN A 60 -11.14 -13.76 8.28
C GLN A 60 -11.26 -13.13 9.68
N LEU A 61 -12.10 -12.11 9.85
CA LEU A 61 -12.26 -11.40 11.12
C LEU A 61 -13.27 -12.05 12.06
N THR A 62 -12.99 -11.95 13.37
CA THR A 62 -13.96 -12.25 14.45
C THR A 62 -15.11 -11.22 14.47
N LYS A 63 -16.23 -11.55 15.11
CA LYS A 63 -17.43 -10.68 15.20
C LYS A 63 -17.12 -9.27 15.73
N ASP A 64 -16.18 -9.17 16.66
CA ASP A 64 -15.71 -7.90 17.22
C ASP A 64 -14.84 -7.12 16.24
N GLY A 65 -14.01 -7.82 15.47
CA GLY A 65 -13.16 -7.26 14.42
C GLY A 65 -13.96 -6.72 13.23
N GLN A 66 -15.17 -7.25 12.96
CA GLN A 66 -15.99 -6.82 11.82
C GLN A 66 -16.35 -5.32 11.86
N LYS A 67 -16.33 -4.67 13.03
CA LYS A 67 -16.51 -3.21 13.13
C LYS A 67 -15.43 -2.42 12.37
N TRP A 68 -14.22 -2.98 12.27
CA TRP A 68 -13.06 -2.39 11.59
C TRP A 68 -13.11 -2.54 10.07
N CYS A 69 -13.95 -3.45 9.54
CA CYS A 69 -14.01 -3.72 8.10
C CYS A 69 -14.28 -2.47 7.26
N ARG A 70 -15.05 -1.50 7.76
CA ARG A 70 -15.32 -0.25 7.02
C ARG A 70 -14.06 0.60 6.81
N ILE A 71 -13.25 0.74 7.86
CA ILE A 71 -11.99 1.52 7.82
C ILE A 71 -10.96 0.79 6.95
N LEU A 72 -10.86 -0.53 7.10
CA LEU A 72 -9.95 -1.35 6.31
C LEU A 72 -10.32 -1.32 4.82
N LEU A 73 -11.61 -1.40 4.50
CA LEU A 73 -12.11 -1.31 3.12
C LEU A 73 -11.81 0.06 2.51
N SER A 74 -12.11 1.17 3.21
CA SER A 74 -11.84 2.52 2.68
C SER A 74 -10.34 2.73 2.42
N LEU A 75 -9.50 2.24 3.31
CA LEU A 75 -8.06 2.36 3.20
C LEU A 75 -7.52 1.51 2.04
N MET A 76 -8.04 0.29 1.86
CA MET A 76 -7.66 -0.57 0.74
C MET A 76 -7.94 0.10 -0.61
N ILE A 77 -9.13 0.68 -0.78
CA ILE A 77 -9.52 1.34 -2.03
C ILE A 77 -8.67 2.58 -2.28
N MET A 78 -8.39 3.36 -1.24
CA MET A 78 -7.55 4.55 -1.35
C MET A 78 -6.13 4.20 -1.82
N ILE A 79 -5.50 3.18 -1.22
CA ILE A 79 -4.16 2.71 -1.65
C ILE A 79 -4.22 2.12 -3.06
N LEU A 80 -5.23 1.29 -3.36
CA LEU A 80 -5.37 0.68 -4.68
C LEU A 80 -5.47 1.75 -5.77
N LEU A 81 -6.39 2.71 -5.62
CA LEU A 81 -6.62 3.75 -6.62
C LEU A 81 -5.44 4.71 -6.76
N SER A 82 -4.77 5.08 -5.65
CA SER A 82 -3.59 5.94 -5.71
C SER A 82 -2.41 5.26 -6.42
N ASN A 83 -2.19 3.96 -6.20
CA ASN A 83 -1.14 3.21 -6.89
C ASN A 83 -1.45 3.02 -8.38
N LEU A 84 -2.70 2.73 -8.73
CA LEU A 84 -3.14 2.58 -10.12
C LEU A 84 -3.06 3.90 -10.90
N LEU A 85 -3.51 5.02 -10.31
CA LEU A 85 -3.32 6.36 -10.89
C LEU A 85 -1.85 6.72 -11.04
N GLY A 86 -1.02 6.14 -10.19
CA GLY A 86 0.41 6.34 -10.20
C GLY A 86 1.16 5.79 -11.39
N LEU A 87 0.68 4.67 -11.95
CA LEU A 87 1.27 4.07 -13.14
C LEU A 87 1.06 4.90 -14.41
N LEU A 88 0.18 5.90 -14.38
CA LEU A 88 -0.08 6.75 -15.54
C LEU A 88 1.16 7.63 -15.85
N PRO A 89 1.44 7.89 -17.13
CA PRO A 89 2.58 8.71 -17.50
C PRO A 89 2.42 10.14 -16.94
N TYR A 90 3.52 10.68 -16.42
CA TYR A 90 3.60 12.04 -15.87
C TYR A 90 2.71 12.36 -14.66
N THR A 91 2.17 11.35 -13.96
CA THR A 91 1.46 11.57 -12.71
C THR A 91 2.41 11.54 -11.52
N PHE A 92 2.18 12.45 -10.56
CA PHE A 92 2.85 12.43 -9.26
C PHE A 92 2.10 11.48 -8.32
N THR A 93 2.81 10.51 -7.74
CA THR A 93 2.26 9.56 -6.77
C THR A 93 2.54 10.00 -5.34
N PRO A 94 1.52 10.35 -4.54
CA PRO A 94 1.75 10.65 -3.12
C PRO A 94 2.25 9.42 -2.34
N THR A 95 2.00 8.21 -2.82
CA THR A 95 2.44 6.94 -2.20
C THR A 95 3.92 6.61 -2.41
N SER A 96 4.64 7.33 -3.29
CA SER A 96 6.10 7.23 -3.43
C SER A 96 6.83 7.82 -2.22
N GLN A 97 6.21 8.79 -1.54
CA GLN A 97 6.78 9.46 -0.38
C GLN A 97 6.59 8.61 0.88
N LEU A 98 7.70 8.31 1.56
CA LEU A 98 7.70 7.50 2.79
C LEU A 98 6.89 8.14 3.90
N SER A 99 6.89 9.47 3.97
CA SER A 99 6.11 10.24 4.92
C SER A 99 4.62 9.89 4.85
N MET A 100 4.06 9.75 3.65
CA MET A 100 2.64 9.46 3.47
C MET A 100 2.29 8.03 3.89
N ASN A 101 3.09 7.05 3.49
CA ASN A 101 2.82 5.66 3.83
C ASN A 101 2.97 5.42 5.34
N MET A 102 3.94 6.07 5.99
CA MET A 102 4.09 6.03 7.44
C MET A 102 2.94 6.73 8.16
N ALA A 103 2.46 7.87 7.64
CA ALA A 103 1.29 8.55 8.18
C ALA A 103 0.01 7.71 8.11
N MET A 104 -0.12 6.80 7.14
CA MET A 104 -1.22 5.84 7.09
C MET A 104 -0.99 4.61 7.98
N ALA A 105 0.23 4.06 8.00
CA ALA A 105 0.53 2.80 8.67
C ALA A 105 0.61 2.94 10.20
N ILE A 106 1.28 3.98 10.72
CA ILE A 106 1.54 4.13 12.16
C ILE A 106 0.24 4.31 12.96
N PRO A 107 -0.71 5.21 12.58
CA PRO A 107 -1.93 5.38 13.36
C PRO A 107 -2.80 4.13 13.38
N LEU A 108 -2.88 3.41 12.26
CA LEU A 108 -3.70 2.21 12.16
C LEU A 108 -3.10 1.05 12.97
N TRP A 109 -1.79 0.86 12.89
CA TRP A 109 -1.08 -0.10 13.74
C TRP A 109 -1.24 0.27 15.23
N LEU A 110 -1.02 1.52 15.60
CA LEU A 110 -1.17 1.98 16.98
C LEU A 110 -2.60 1.74 17.48
N ALA A 111 -3.61 1.99 16.64
CA ALA A 111 -5.00 1.71 16.97
C ALA A 111 -5.23 0.20 17.24
N THR A 112 -4.65 -0.71 16.44
CA THR A 112 -4.75 -2.16 16.71
C THR A 112 -4.09 -2.55 18.04
N VAL A 113 -2.91 -2.02 18.35
CA VAL A 113 -2.21 -2.28 19.62
C VAL A 113 -3.01 -1.76 20.81
N ILE A 114 -3.52 -0.53 20.75
CA ILE A 114 -4.37 0.05 21.80
C ILE A 114 -5.63 -0.80 22.01
N THR A 115 -6.25 -1.30 20.93
CA THR A 115 -7.43 -2.17 21.08
C THR A 115 -7.11 -3.53 21.71
N GLY A 116 -5.93 -4.09 21.44
CA GLY A 116 -5.48 -5.32 22.11
C GLY A 116 -5.24 -5.09 23.60
N MET A 117 -4.50 -4.04 23.94
CA MET A 117 -4.19 -3.70 25.35
C MET A 117 -5.44 -3.40 26.17
N THR A 118 -6.44 -2.76 25.57
CA THR A 118 -7.69 -2.41 26.29
C THR A 118 -8.65 -3.59 26.45
N LYS A 119 -8.75 -4.49 25.46
CA LYS A 119 -9.68 -5.63 25.54
C LYS A 119 -9.13 -6.81 26.34
N LYS A 120 -7.85 -7.15 26.16
CA LYS A 120 -7.21 -8.31 26.81
C LYS A 120 -5.74 -8.02 27.16
N PRO A 121 -5.47 -7.26 28.23
CA PRO A 121 -4.09 -6.90 28.61
C PRO A 121 -3.24 -8.13 28.97
N THR A 122 -3.85 -9.15 29.59
CA THR A 122 -3.12 -10.35 30.03
C THR A 122 -2.68 -11.24 28.86
N THR A 123 -3.54 -11.43 27.86
CA THR A 123 -3.19 -12.27 26.69
C THR A 123 -2.24 -11.54 25.74
N THR A 124 -2.37 -10.22 25.60
CA THR A 124 -1.44 -9.42 24.78
C THR A 124 -0.03 -9.39 25.37
N LEU A 125 0.12 -9.28 26.69
CA LEU A 125 1.42 -9.42 27.35
C LEU A 125 1.94 -10.87 27.31
N ALA A 126 1.05 -11.87 27.40
CA ALA A 126 1.44 -13.28 27.31
C ALA A 126 2.01 -13.62 25.93
N HIS A 127 1.48 -13.04 24.84
CA HIS A 127 2.03 -13.21 23.48
C HIS A 127 3.45 -12.68 23.31
N MET A 128 3.96 -11.84 24.23
CA MET A 128 5.36 -11.41 24.21
C MET A 128 6.33 -12.52 24.65
N LEU A 129 5.82 -13.59 25.27
CA LEU A 129 6.57 -14.81 25.55
C LEU A 129 6.11 -15.95 24.63
N PRO A 130 7.01 -16.56 23.84
CA PRO A 130 6.71 -17.85 23.24
C PRO A 130 6.63 -18.92 24.34
N GLU A 131 5.53 -19.69 24.30
CA GLU A 131 5.27 -20.82 25.19
C GLU A 131 6.44 -21.82 25.14
N GLY A 132 6.96 -22.19 26.31
CA GLY A 132 8.04 -23.18 26.43
C GLY A 132 9.47 -22.65 26.30
N SER A 133 9.70 -21.33 26.40
CA SER A 133 11.07 -20.79 26.41
C SER A 133 11.82 -21.11 27.72
N PRO A 134 13.09 -21.56 27.65
CA PRO A 134 13.89 -21.84 28.84
C PRO A 134 14.19 -20.56 29.63
N THR A 135 14.12 -20.66 30.97
CA THR A 135 14.16 -19.51 31.91
C THR A 135 15.29 -18.49 31.72
N PRO A 136 16.52 -18.84 31.26
CA PRO A 136 17.57 -17.85 31.04
C PRO A 136 17.38 -16.98 29.79
N LEU A 137 16.66 -17.48 28.77
CA LEU A 137 16.51 -16.82 27.47
C LEU A 137 15.28 -15.89 27.40
N ILE A 138 14.41 -15.95 28.42
CA ILE A 138 13.18 -15.14 28.49
C ILE A 138 13.44 -13.64 28.30
N PRO A 139 14.41 -12.99 28.98
CA PRO A 139 14.61 -11.55 28.83
C PRO A 139 15.01 -11.14 27.41
N PHE A 140 15.79 -11.99 26.72
CA PHE A 140 16.23 -11.72 25.35
C PHE A 140 15.09 -11.88 24.33
N MET A 141 14.24 -12.90 24.52
CA MET A 141 13.07 -13.13 23.66
C MET A 141 12.05 -11.98 23.73
N ILE A 142 11.80 -11.44 24.92
CA ILE A 142 10.92 -10.27 25.08
C ILE A 142 11.45 -9.08 24.28
N VAL A 143 12.75 -8.80 24.37
CA VAL A 143 13.37 -7.68 23.62
C VAL A 143 13.22 -7.88 22.11
N ILE A 144 13.48 -9.10 21.60
CA ILE A 144 13.30 -9.38 20.17
C ILE A 144 11.83 -9.19 19.75
N GLU A 145 10.88 -9.67 20.53
CA GLU A 145 9.46 -9.55 20.17
C GLU A 145 8.97 -8.09 20.26
N THR A 146 9.48 -7.29 21.20
CA THR A 146 9.19 -5.84 21.22
C THR A 146 9.72 -5.14 19.97
N ILE A 147 10.93 -5.48 19.51
CA ILE A 147 11.51 -4.94 18.29
C ILE A 147 10.73 -5.44 17.08
N SER A 148 10.34 -6.72 17.04
CA SER A 148 9.55 -7.31 15.96
C SER A 148 8.20 -6.60 15.81
N LEU A 149 7.53 -6.28 16.93
CA LEU A 149 6.27 -5.54 16.97
C LEU A 149 6.42 -4.13 16.39
N LEU A 150 7.50 -3.42 16.73
CA LEU A 150 7.79 -2.06 16.25
C LEU A 150 8.21 -2.02 14.77
N MET A 151 8.93 -3.04 14.29
CA MET A 151 9.39 -3.09 12.90
C MET A 151 8.27 -3.40 11.90
N ARG A 152 7.16 -4.01 12.34
CA ARG A 152 6.01 -4.37 11.47
C ARG A 152 5.41 -3.18 10.70
N PRO A 153 4.95 -2.09 11.35
CA PRO A 153 4.39 -0.94 10.63
C PRO A 153 5.43 -0.27 9.73
N MET A 154 6.69 -0.25 10.18
CA MET A 154 7.78 0.34 9.40
C MET A 154 8.05 -0.46 8.12
N ALA A 155 8.12 -1.79 8.22
CA ALA A 155 8.30 -2.67 7.08
C ALA A 155 7.15 -2.57 6.07
N LEU A 156 5.91 -2.40 6.56
CA LEU A 156 4.74 -2.22 5.71
C LEU A 156 4.81 -0.92 4.89
N GLY A 157 5.13 0.21 5.55
CA GLY A 157 5.27 1.51 4.89
C GLY A 157 6.41 1.54 3.87
N VAL A 158 7.58 0.99 4.24
CA VAL A 158 8.74 0.89 3.36
C VAL A 158 8.46 -0.01 2.15
N ARG A 159 7.72 -1.11 2.31
CA ARG A 159 7.36 -1.99 1.19
C ARG A 159 6.56 -1.25 0.12
N LEU A 160 5.63 -0.39 0.53
CA LEU A 160 4.78 0.33 -0.40
C LEU A 160 5.55 1.41 -1.15
N THR A 161 6.43 2.15 -0.47
CA THR A 161 7.30 3.12 -1.13
C THR A 161 8.32 2.46 -2.05
N ALA A 162 8.97 1.39 -1.59
CA ALA A 162 10.06 0.77 -2.32
C ALA A 162 9.57 0.21 -3.66
N ASN A 163 8.43 -0.47 -3.68
CA ASN A 163 7.88 -1.04 -4.91
C ASN A 163 7.54 0.06 -5.93
N ILE A 164 6.86 1.13 -5.49
CA ILE A 164 6.43 2.20 -6.40
C ILE A 164 7.64 3.02 -6.87
N THR A 165 8.56 3.38 -5.98
CA THR A 165 9.76 4.18 -6.33
C THR A 165 10.72 3.39 -7.23
N ALA A 166 11.03 2.14 -6.89
CA ALA A 166 11.92 1.29 -7.67
C ALA A 166 11.30 0.95 -9.03
N GLY A 167 9.99 0.66 -9.08
CA GLY A 167 9.26 0.40 -10.32
C GLY A 167 9.31 1.57 -11.29
N HIS A 168 9.00 2.78 -10.82
CA HIS A 168 9.10 3.99 -11.65
C HIS A 168 10.54 4.31 -12.08
N LEU A 169 11.53 4.10 -11.21
CA LEU A 169 12.95 4.24 -11.58
C LEU A 169 13.37 3.22 -12.64
N LEU A 170 12.97 1.96 -12.52
CA LEU A 170 13.27 0.93 -13.53
C LEU A 170 12.62 1.27 -14.87
N MET A 171 11.34 1.65 -14.85
CA MET A 171 10.58 2.08 -16.02
C MET A 171 11.25 3.24 -16.75
N THR A 172 11.67 4.27 -16.02
CA THR A 172 12.35 5.43 -16.61
C THR A 172 13.72 5.04 -17.18
N MET A 173 14.52 4.23 -16.46
CA MET A 173 15.83 3.77 -16.95
C MET A 173 15.71 2.95 -18.25
N ILE A 174 14.79 1.99 -18.30
CA ILE A 174 14.57 1.17 -19.49
C ILE A 174 14.02 2.01 -20.64
N SER A 175 13.12 2.97 -20.36
CA SER A 175 12.63 3.88 -21.39
C SER A 175 13.74 4.74 -22.00
N SER A 176 14.69 5.22 -21.19
CA SER A 176 15.83 6.00 -21.67
C SER A 176 16.78 5.15 -22.52
N ALA A 177 17.00 3.89 -22.14
CA ALA A 177 17.78 2.94 -22.93
C ALA A 177 17.08 2.62 -24.26
N ALA A 178 15.76 2.41 -24.24
CA ALA A 178 14.97 2.16 -25.46
C ALA A 178 15.06 3.34 -26.43
N LEU A 179 14.97 4.58 -25.93
CA LEU A 179 15.13 5.81 -26.73
C LEU A 179 16.53 5.91 -27.36
N ASN A 180 17.59 5.61 -26.59
CA ASN A 180 18.96 5.64 -27.12
C ASN A 180 19.17 4.60 -28.23
N PHE A 181 18.63 3.39 -28.05
CA PHE A 181 18.78 2.31 -29.03
C PHE A 181 17.98 2.48 -30.33
N ILE A 182 16.99 3.39 -30.37
CA ILE A 182 16.29 3.76 -31.62
C ILE A 182 17.31 4.24 -32.66
N SER A 183 18.32 5.01 -32.22
CA SER A 183 19.33 5.58 -33.11
C SER A 183 20.39 4.57 -33.57
N THR A 184 20.66 3.53 -32.79
CA THR A 184 21.74 2.57 -33.08
C THR A 184 21.26 1.36 -33.87
N SER A 185 20.14 0.75 -33.49
CA SER A 185 19.66 -0.49 -34.09
C SER A 185 18.19 -0.77 -33.75
N ILE A 186 17.36 -0.97 -34.79
CA ILE A 186 15.92 -1.28 -34.64
C ILE A 186 15.67 -2.55 -33.80
N ALA A 187 16.47 -3.60 -33.98
CA ALA A 187 16.25 -4.89 -33.30
C ALA A 187 16.42 -4.78 -31.77
N LEU A 188 17.44 -4.04 -31.32
CA LEU A 188 17.71 -3.83 -29.89
C LEU A 188 16.66 -2.90 -29.26
N SER A 189 16.23 -1.88 -30.00
CA SER A 189 15.12 -1.00 -29.59
C SER A 189 13.81 -1.80 -29.42
N ALA A 190 13.49 -2.67 -30.37
CA ALA A 190 12.31 -3.55 -30.27
C ALA A 190 12.37 -4.45 -29.03
N LEU A 191 13.52 -5.10 -28.75
CA LEU A 191 13.70 -5.93 -27.56
C LEU A 191 13.48 -5.14 -26.27
N THR A 192 14.09 -3.96 -26.14
CA THR A 192 13.94 -3.11 -24.95
C THR A 192 12.52 -2.57 -24.77
N SER A 193 11.80 -2.29 -25.87
CA SER A 193 10.39 -1.87 -25.81
C SER A 193 9.46 -2.99 -25.34
N ILE A 194 9.72 -4.24 -25.75
CA ILE A 194 8.99 -5.42 -25.25
C ILE A 194 9.24 -5.61 -23.75
N LEU A 195 10.48 -5.41 -23.30
CA LEU A 195 10.84 -5.47 -21.89
C LEU A 195 10.12 -4.37 -21.09
N LEU A 196 10.07 -3.15 -21.60
CA LEU A 196 9.32 -2.04 -20.98
C LEU A 196 7.84 -2.40 -20.85
N PHE A 197 7.22 -2.95 -21.90
CA PHE A 197 5.82 -3.39 -21.85
C PHE A 197 5.61 -4.47 -20.79
N LEU A 198 6.47 -5.48 -20.72
CA LEU A 198 6.39 -6.53 -19.70
C LEU A 198 6.53 -5.96 -18.29
N LEU A 199 7.43 -5.00 -18.09
CA LEU A 199 7.64 -4.35 -16.79
C LEU A 199 6.39 -3.54 -16.37
N THR A 200 5.71 -2.85 -17.30
CA THR A 200 4.44 -2.17 -16.95
C THR A 200 3.37 -3.15 -16.48
N LEU A 201 3.27 -4.33 -17.09
CA LEU A 201 2.32 -5.35 -16.67
C LEU A 201 2.67 -5.90 -15.28
N LEU A 202 3.96 -6.10 -15.01
CA LEU A 202 4.43 -6.51 -13.69
C LEU A 202 4.08 -5.46 -12.62
N GLU A 203 4.39 -4.19 -12.88
CA GLU A 203 4.09 -3.10 -11.94
C GLU A 203 2.59 -2.92 -11.70
N LEU A 204 1.76 -3.10 -12.74
CA LEU A 204 0.30 -3.10 -12.58
C LEU A 204 -0.16 -4.21 -11.63
N ALA A 205 0.41 -5.42 -11.75
CA ALA A 205 0.10 -6.54 -10.87
C ALA A 205 0.58 -6.27 -9.43
N VAL A 206 1.81 -5.77 -9.27
CA VAL A 206 2.39 -5.42 -7.96
C VAL A 206 1.57 -4.34 -7.27
N ALA A 207 1.13 -3.30 -7.99
CA ALA A 207 0.28 -2.24 -7.46
C ALA A 207 -1.05 -2.77 -6.87
N CYS A 208 -1.68 -3.74 -7.55
CA CYS A 208 -2.91 -4.36 -7.07
C CYS A 208 -2.67 -5.26 -5.83
N ILE A 209 -1.62 -6.09 -5.87
CA ILE A 209 -1.27 -7.01 -4.77
C ILE A 209 -0.88 -6.23 -3.51
N GLN A 210 -0.14 -5.13 -3.67
CA GLN A 210 0.39 -4.36 -2.55
C GLN A 210 -0.72 -3.76 -1.67
N ALA A 211 -1.80 -3.25 -2.27
CA ALA A 211 -2.95 -2.75 -1.52
C ALA A 211 -3.64 -3.86 -0.72
N TYR A 212 -3.75 -5.06 -1.31
CA TYR A 212 -4.33 -6.23 -0.65
C TYR A 212 -3.45 -6.72 0.51
N VAL A 213 -2.15 -6.90 0.29
CA VAL A 213 -1.20 -7.35 1.32
C VAL A 213 -1.12 -6.37 2.49
N PHE A 214 -1.19 -5.06 2.21
CA PHE A 214 -1.23 -4.03 3.25
C PHE A 214 -2.36 -4.32 4.23
N VAL A 215 -3.57 -4.48 3.71
CA VAL A 215 -4.76 -4.65 4.54
C VAL A 215 -4.85 -6.03 5.18
N LEU A 216 -4.42 -7.08 4.47
CA LEU A 216 -4.34 -8.44 5.01
C LEU A 216 -3.47 -8.49 6.28
N LEU A 217 -2.31 -7.81 6.28
CA LEU A 217 -1.44 -7.77 7.46
C LEU A 217 -2.10 -7.10 8.65
N ILE A 218 -2.87 -6.02 8.42
CA ILE A 218 -3.61 -5.36 9.49
C ILE A 218 -4.74 -6.23 10.01
N ILE A 219 -5.39 -7.01 9.15
CA ILE A 219 -6.40 -8.00 9.56
C ILE A 219 -5.77 -9.05 10.46
N LEU A 220 -4.60 -9.58 10.09
CA LEU A 220 -3.85 -10.53 10.92
C LEU A 220 -3.51 -9.92 12.29
N TYR A 221 -3.03 -8.67 12.33
CA TYR A 221 -2.73 -8.00 13.60
C TYR A 221 -3.97 -7.76 14.44
N LEU A 222 -5.09 -7.43 13.82
CA LEU A 222 -6.35 -7.29 14.54
C LEU A 222 -6.79 -8.64 15.11
N GLN A 223 -6.62 -9.73 14.36
CA GLN A 223 -6.95 -11.09 14.81
C GLN A 223 -6.05 -11.57 15.96
N GLU A 224 -4.76 -11.23 15.96
CA GLU A 224 -3.85 -11.52 17.09
C GLU A 224 -4.24 -10.73 18.35
N ASN A 225 -4.81 -9.53 18.20
CA ASN A 225 -5.12 -8.62 19.30
C ASN A 225 -6.60 -8.66 19.77
N THR A 226 -7.51 -9.33 19.08
CA THR A 226 -8.94 -9.46 19.46
C THR A 226 -9.30 -10.86 19.91
#